data_AF-A0A8J7HZM4-F1
#
_entry.id   AF-A0A8J7HZM4-F1
#
_cell.length_a   1.000
_cell.length_b   1.000
_cell.length_c   1.000
_cell.angle_alpha   90.00
_cell.angle_beta   90.00
_cell.angle_gamma   90.00
#
_symmetry.space_group_name_H-M   'P 1'
#
loop_
_entity.id
_entity.type
_entity.pdbx_description
1 polymer ?
#
loop_
_entity_poly.entity_id
_entity_poly.type
_entity_poly.pdbx_seq_one_letter_code
_entity_poly.pdbx_strand_id
1 'polypeptide(L)'
;MNEPITLTEELSPDVSHLVTEDDEPVDNLPSEKQQRLLTETLYSSWNGPSNAQGFLVAANVGLFYSSKHPSIVPDVFLSLDVQIADDWWEKRHRCYFFWEFGKPPEVVIEIVSNRKGNETGSKMLDYARMRIMYYVIFDPTQQLGGEVLQIYELRGRQYVPINSQWLAEVELGLCLWEGVYEGKRDVWLRWCNAEGNVIATGAERAEQERTRAEQEREAKETALQRAERLTAQLRALGVEPEA
;
A
#
# COMPACT_ATOMS: atom_id res chain seq x y z
N MET A 1 -22.45 13.33 -12.91
CA MET A 1 -21.49 14.26 -12.29
C MET A 1 -22.05 14.58 -10.92
N ASN A 2 -21.57 13.89 -9.88
CA ASN A 2 -21.86 14.28 -8.50
C ASN A 2 -20.72 15.20 -8.08
N GLU A 3 -21.03 16.47 -7.82
CA GLU A 3 -20.09 17.36 -7.15
C GLU A 3 -19.86 16.83 -5.73
N PRO A 4 -18.60 16.80 -5.25
CA PRO A 4 -18.32 16.44 -3.87
C PRO A 4 -19.01 17.45 -2.94
N ILE A 5 -19.70 16.96 -1.92
CA ILE A 5 -20.36 17.80 -0.91
C ILE A 5 -19.25 18.43 -0.06
N THR A 6 -18.85 19.65 -0.39
CA THR A 6 -17.93 20.44 0.45
C THR A 6 -18.75 21.07 1.57
N LEU A 7 -18.46 20.72 2.82
CA LEU A 7 -19.04 21.41 3.98
C LEU A 7 -18.60 22.88 3.94
N THR A 8 -19.55 23.81 4.03
CA THR A 8 -19.25 25.24 4.16
C THR A 8 -18.54 25.50 5.49
N GLU A 9 -17.65 26.48 5.54
CA GLU A 9 -16.78 26.79 6.69
C GLU A 9 -17.55 26.95 8.02
N GLU A 10 -18.80 27.44 7.99
CA GLU A 10 -19.67 27.56 9.17
C GLU A 10 -20.22 26.22 9.72
N LEU A 11 -20.13 25.13 8.94
CA LEU A 11 -20.63 23.78 9.29
C LEU A 11 -19.50 22.78 9.57
N SER A 12 -18.24 23.17 9.37
CA SER A 12 -17.08 22.32 9.66
C SER A 12 -16.85 22.18 11.17
N PRO A 13 -16.58 20.97 11.69
CA PRO A 13 -16.31 20.79 13.11
C PRO A 13 -15.02 21.51 13.52
N ASP A 14 -15.02 22.16 14.69
CA ASP A 14 -13.80 22.71 15.28
C ASP A 14 -12.84 21.55 15.64
N VAL A 15 -11.62 21.61 15.09
CA VAL A 15 -10.55 20.61 15.26
C VAL A 15 -9.36 21.16 16.04
N SER A 16 -9.45 22.41 16.51
CA SER A 16 -8.33 23.10 17.17
C SER A 16 -7.86 22.38 18.44
N HIS A 17 -8.75 21.69 19.15
CA HIS A 17 -8.47 20.94 20.38
C HIS A 17 -7.93 19.52 20.16
N LEU A 18 -7.94 18.99 18.93
CA LEU A 18 -7.47 17.64 18.67
C LEU A 18 -5.93 17.57 18.75
N VAL A 19 -5.41 16.55 19.43
CA VAL A 19 -3.99 16.21 19.46
C VAL A 19 -3.69 15.42 18.20
N THR A 20 -2.87 15.98 17.32
CA THR A 20 -2.50 15.36 16.03
C THR A 20 -1.09 14.79 16.03
N GLU A 21 -0.32 15.07 17.08
CA GLU A 21 1.03 14.57 17.33
C GLU A 21 1.16 14.29 18.83
N ASP A 22 1.46 13.05 19.23
CA ASP A 22 1.83 12.70 20.60
C ASP A 22 3.27 12.15 20.65
N ASP A 23 4.03 12.48 21.70
CA ASP A 23 5.42 12.05 21.88
C ASP A 23 5.50 10.59 22.44
N GLU A 24 4.58 9.71 22.03
CA GLU A 24 4.57 8.30 22.45
C GLU A 24 5.70 7.48 21.79
N PRO A 25 6.14 6.36 22.40
CA PRO A 25 7.39 5.69 22.01
C PRO A 25 7.40 5.27 20.55
N VAL A 26 8.53 5.57 19.89
CA VAL A 26 8.80 5.22 18.49
C VAL A 26 8.68 3.72 18.23
N ASP A 27 8.18 3.41 17.03
CA ASP A 27 8.11 2.05 16.51
C ASP A 27 9.48 1.34 16.48
N ASN A 28 9.45 0.01 16.37
CA ASN A 28 10.69 -0.76 16.20
C ASN A 28 11.11 -0.81 14.72
N LEU A 29 12.41 -1.07 14.48
CA LEU A 29 12.98 -1.09 13.12
C LEU A 29 12.27 -2.05 12.14
N PRO A 30 11.91 -3.29 12.52
CA PRO A 30 11.08 -4.15 11.68
C PRO A 30 9.71 -3.55 11.31
N SER A 31 8.95 -3.06 12.29
CA SER A 31 7.63 -2.45 12.06
C SER A 31 7.72 -1.26 11.11
N GLU A 32 8.67 -0.36 11.35
CA GLU A 32 8.94 0.81 10.50
C GLU A 32 9.22 0.41 9.04
N LYS A 33 10.09 -0.59 8.83
CA LYS A 33 10.39 -1.10 7.48
C LYS A 33 9.18 -1.75 6.82
N GLN A 34 8.38 -2.48 7.58
CA GLN A 34 7.19 -3.15 7.07
C GLN A 34 6.10 -2.13 6.67
N GLN A 35 5.92 -1.04 7.43
CA GLN A 35 5.05 0.08 7.07
C GLN A 35 5.51 0.75 5.78
N ARG A 36 6.83 1.04 5.67
CA ARG A 36 7.43 1.61 4.46
C ARG A 36 7.23 0.72 3.24
N LEU A 37 7.52 -0.57 3.37
CA LEU A 37 7.35 -1.57 2.31
C LEU A 37 5.92 -1.59 1.77
N LEU A 38 4.92 -1.53 2.65
CA LEU A 38 3.51 -1.54 2.25
C LEU A 38 3.10 -0.24 1.54
N THR A 39 3.58 0.92 2.01
CA THR A 39 3.23 2.22 1.44
C THR A 39 3.94 2.49 0.11
N GLU A 40 5.26 2.32 0.05
CA GLU A 40 6.06 2.62 -1.15
C GLU A 40 5.73 1.70 -2.33
N THR A 41 5.36 0.44 -2.06
CA THR A 41 4.96 -0.52 -3.10
C THR A 41 3.75 -0.03 -3.89
N LEU A 42 2.71 0.46 -3.22
CA LEU A 42 1.50 0.93 -3.90
C LEU A 42 1.78 2.19 -4.72
N TYR A 43 2.49 3.18 -4.16
CA TYR A 43 2.83 4.40 -4.90
C TYR A 43 3.76 4.16 -6.09
N SER A 44 4.58 3.10 -6.07
CA SER A 44 5.53 2.82 -7.16
C SER A 44 4.96 1.95 -8.28
N SER A 45 4.04 1.05 -7.95
CA SER A 45 3.73 -0.08 -8.81
C SER A 45 2.24 -0.44 -8.88
N TRP A 46 1.37 0.31 -8.22
CA TRP A 46 -0.08 0.10 -8.29
C TRP A 46 -0.80 1.37 -8.75
N ASN A 47 -1.65 1.25 -9.77
CA ASN A 47 -2.38 2.38 -10.35
C ASN A 47 -3.76 2.60 -9.71
N GLY A 48 -4.03 1.98 -8.56
CA GLY A 48 -5.38 1.86 -8.00
C GLY A 48 -6.19 0.75 -8.66
N PRO A 49 -7.40 0.46 -8.13
CA PRO A 49 -8.33 -0.46 -8.78
C PRO A 49 -8.89 0.15 -10.08
N SER A 50 -9.45 -0.71 -10.92
CA SER A 50 -9.81 -0.41 -12.32
C SER A 50 -10.72 0.81 -12.52
N ASN A 51 -11.47 1.23 -11.50
CA ASN A 51 -12.42 2.35 -11.55
C ASN A 51 -12.12 3.47 -10.54
N ALA A 52 -10.99 3.42 -9.81
CA ALA A 52 -10.69 4.46 -8.83
C ALA A 52 -10.18 5.74 -9.49
N GLN A 53 -10.55 6.88 -8.91
CA GLN A 53 -10.06 8.20 -9.29
C GLN A 53 -8.74 8.57 -8.59
N GLY A 54 -8.32 7.76 -7.62
CA GLY A 54 -7.09 7.92 -6.85
C GLY A 54 -7.09 7.01 -5.63
N PHE A 55 -5.98 7.02 -4.88
CA PHE A 55 -5.89 6.36 -3.59
C PHE A 55 -4.93 7.11 -2.68
N LEU A 56 -5.09 6.88 -1.39
CA LEU A 56 -4.19 7.28 -0.33
C LEU A 56 -3.80 6.04 0.46
N VAL A 57 -2.51 5.71 0.46
CA VAL A 57 -1.93 4.80 1.45
C VAL A 57 -1.04 5.61 2.37
N ALA A 58 -1.18 5.41 3.68
CA ALA A 58 -0.38 6.10 4.67
C ALA A 58 -0.04 5.16 5.81
N ALA A 59 1.06 5.47 6.50
CA ALA A 59 1.52 4.76 7.67
C ALA A 59 1.62 5.71 8.86
N ASN A 60 1.30 5.21 10.05
CA ASN A 60 1.39 5.96 11.30
C ASN A 60 0.68 7.34 11.25
N VAL A 61 -0.52 7.38 10.66
CA VAL A 61 -1.36 8.59 10.56
C VAL A 61 -2.71 8.34 11.23
N GLY A 62 -3.09 9.24 12.14
CA GLY A 62 -4.30 9.12 12.95
C GLY A 62 -5.60 9.15 12.13
N LEU A 63 -6.50 8.22 12.45
CA LEU A 63 -7.88 8.18 11.97
C LEU A 63 -8.81 8.85 12.97
N PHE A 64 -9.55 9.86 12.51
CA PHE A 64 -10.52 10.59 13.31
C PHE A 64 -11.93 10.42 12.72
N TYR A 65 -12.75 9.60 13.38
CA TYR A 65 -14.15 9.39 13.01
C TYR A 65 -15.10 10.38 13.71
N SER A 66 -14.62 11.08 14.74
CA SER A 66 -15.38 12.09 15.48
C SER A 66 -14.44 13.13 16.10
N SER A 67 -14.83 14.40 16.13
CA SER A 67 -14.10 15.46 16.84
C SER A 67 -14.18 15.34 18.37
N LYS A 68 -14.99 14.42 18.90
CA LYS A 68 -15.21 14.22 20.33
C LYS A 68 -14.51 12.98 20.90
N HIS A 69 -13.91 12.17 20.05
CA HIS A 69 -13.25 10.92 20.43
C HIS A 69 -11.77 11.01 20.05
N PRO A 70 -10.88 10.34 20.79
CA PRO A 70 -9.46 10.27 20.41
C PRO A 70 -9.32 9.55 19.07
N SER A 71 -8.25 9.87 18.35
CA SER A 71 -7.85 9.14 17.16
C SER A 71 -7.41 7.72 17.49
N ILE A 72 -7.43 6.88 16.46
CA ILE A 72 -6.69 5.63 16.45
C ILE A 72 -5.66 5.70 15.34
N VAL A 73 -4.44 5.30 15.64
CA VAL A 73 -3.32 5.32 14.69
C VAL A 73 -3.06 3.88 14.24
N PRO A 74 -3.43 3.50 13.01
CA PRO A 74 -3.03 2.24 12.42
C PRO A 74 -1.57 2.28 11.97
N ASP A 75 -0.93 1.12 11.88
CA ASP A 75 0.40 1.01 11.25
C ASP A 75 0.33 1.39 9.78
N VAL A 76 -0.68 0.89 9.04
CA VAL A 76 -0.95 1.26 7.64
C VAL A 76 -2.45 1.31 7.38
N PHE A 77 -2.90 2.26 6.56
CA PHE A 77 -4.25 2.21 5.97
C PHE A 77 -4.23 2.50 4.47
N LEU A 78 -5.26 2.03 3.77
CA LEU A 78 -5.55 2.33 2.36
C LEU A 78 -6.96 2.88 2.23
N SER A 79 -7.09 4.02 1.56
CA SER A 79 -8.36 4.65 1.18
C SER A 79 -8.38 4.91 -0.32
N LEU A 80 -9.43 4.48 -1.00
CA LEU A 80 -9.66 4.66 -2.44
C LEU A 80 -10.50 5.92 -2.70
N ASP A 81 -10.48 6.47 -3.90
CA ASP A 81 -11.38 7.55 -4.33
C ASP A 81 -11.37 8.78 -3.40
N VAL A 82 -10.18 9.07 -2.85
CA VAL A 82 -9.93 10.25 -2.01
C VAL A 82 -8.88 11.14 -2.63
N GLN A 83 -8.96 12.44 -2.31
CA GLN A 83 -7.98 13.44 -2.71
C GLN A 83 -7.40 14.10 -1.47
N ILE A 84 -6.09 14.29 -1.45
CA ILE A 84 -5.41 15.09 -0.43
C ILE A 84 -5.57 16.55 -0.83
N ALA A 85 -5.95 17.40 0.12
CA ALA A 85 -6.09 18.82 -0.11
C ALA A 85 -4.74 19.49 -0.43
N ASP A 86 -4.73 20.51 -1.29
CA ASP A 86 -3.51 21.22 -1.69
C ASP A 86 -2.82 21.92 -0.50
N ASP A 87 -3.61 22.43 0.43
CA ASP A 87 -3.23 23.06 1.70
C ASP A 87 -3.03 22.02 2.82
N TRP A 88 -2.36 20.91 2.51
CA TRP A 88 -2.19 19.75 3.40
C TRP A 88 -1.49 20.03 4.75
N TRP A 89 -0.81 21.17 4.88
CA TRP A 89 -0.20 21.61 6.15
C TRP A 89 -1.21 22.24 7.13
N GLU A 90 -2.42 22.58 6.68
CA GLU A 90 -3.48 23.05 7.57
C GLU A 90 -3.91 21.94 8.54
N LYS A 91 -4.18 22.29 9.80
CA LYS A 91 -4.46 21.29 10.86
C LYS A 91 -5.57 20.30 10.50
N ARG A 92 -6.60 20.77 9.76
CA ARG A 92 -7.71 19.96 9.25
C ARG A 92 -7.31 18.94 8.16
N HIS A 93 -6.12 19.04 7.57
CA HIS A 93 -5.65 18.14 6.51
C HIS A 93 -4.45 17.27 6.91
N ARG A 94 -3.93 17.44 8.14
CA ARG A 94 -2.73 16.71 8.62
C ARG A 94 -3.00 15.27 9.10
N CYS A 95 -4.26 14.88 9.25
CA CYS A 95 -4.67 13.54 9.65
C CYS A 95 -5.85 13.08 8.79
N TYR A 96 -6.23 11.80 8.92
CA TYR A 96 -7.38 11.26 8.21
C TYR A 96 -8.67 11.56 8.98
N PHE A 97 -9.25 12.72 8.72
CA PHE A 97 -10.53 13.14 9.29
C PHE A 97 -11.69 12.69 8.39
N PHE A 98 -12.59 11.86 8.92
CA PHE A 98 -13.66 11.25 8.11
C PHE A 98 -14.63 12.28 7.51
N TRP A 99 -14.75 13.46 8.13
CA TRP A 99 -15.58 14.55 7.61
C TRP A 99 -14.88 15.38 6.52
N GLU A 100 -13.55 15.36 6.45
CA GLU A 100 -12.79 16.00 5.36
C GLU A 100 -12.70 15.05 4.17
N PHE A 101 -12.40 13.77 4.42
CA PHE A 101 -12.32 12.73 3.38
C PHE A 101 -13.69 12.15 2.99
N GLY A 102 -14.74 12.43 3.75
CA GLY A 102 -16.13 11.99 3.51
C GLY A 102 -16.43 10.51 3.80
N LYS A 103 -15.43 9.70 4.13
CA LYS A 103 -15.58 8.25 4.38
C LYS A 103 -14.42 7.64 5.19
N PRO A 104 -14.61 6.47 5.82
CA PRO A 104 -13.50 5.68 6.38
C PRO A 104 -12.54 5.16 5.28
N PRO A 105 -11.30 4.76 5.64
CA PRO A 105 -10.46 3.97 4.75
C PRO A 105 -11.05 2.56 4.54
N GLU A 106 -10.69 1.92 3.42
CA GLU A 106 -11.11 0.54 3.12
C GLU A 106 -10.32 -0.50 3.91
N VAL A 107 -9.01 -0.31 4.05
CA VAL A 107 -8.12 -1.29 4.71
C VAL A 107 -7.37 -0.63 5.84
N VAL A 108 -7.29 -1.32 6.98
CA VAL A 108 -6.32 -1.05 8.04
C VAL A 108 -5.48 -2.30 8.30
N ILE A 109 -4.18 -2.10 8.48
CA ILE A 109 -3.20 -3.13 8.81
C ILE A 109 -2.53 -2.75 10.13
N GLU A 110 -2.42 -3.72 11.03
CA GLU A 110 -1.65 -3.65 12.29
C GLU A 110 -0.50 -4.68 12.24
N ILE A 111 0.68 -4.25 12.67
CA ILE A 111 1.92 -5.01 12.70
C ILE A 111 2.27 -5.26 14.16
N VAL A 112 2.02 -6.49 14.60
CA VAL A 112 2.21 -6.87 16.00
C VAL A 112 3.69 -6.97 16.33
N SER A 113 4.15 -6.07 17.19
CA SER A 113 5.51 -6.11 17.75
C SER A 113 5.55 -6.60 19.20
N ASN A 114 4.43 -6.55 19.91
CA ASN A 114 4.27 -7.00 21.30
C ASN A 114 2.78 -7.18 21.65
N ARG A 115 2.47 -7.63 22.87
CA ARG A 115 1.08 -7.91 23.31
C ARG A 115 0.28 -6.69 23.83
N LYS A 116 0.84 -5.48 23.80
CA LYS A 116 0.21 -4.31 24.45
C LYS A 116 -0.83 -3.59 23.59
N GLY A 117 -0.82 -3.75 22.27
CA GLY A 117 -1.68 -2.96 21.37
C GLY A 117 -3.15 -3.42 21.32
N ASN A 118 -3.47 -4.56 21.93
CA ASN A 118 -4.84 -5.10 22.04
C ASN A 118 -5.56 -5.18 20.68
N GLU A 119 -4.81 -5.61 19.66
CA GLU A 119 -5.17 -5.70 18.25
C GLU A 119 -6.36 -6.64 18.05
N THR A 120 -6.48 -7.67 18.88
CA THR A 120 -7.59 -8.63 18.86
C THR A 120 -8.77 -8.25 19.76
N GLY A 121 -8.68 -7.12 20.47
CA GLY A 121 -9.67 -6.66 21.45
C GLY A 121 -10.28 -5.31 21.09
N SER A 122 -9.83 -4.24 21.77
CA SER A 122 -10.42 -2.91 21.64
C SER A 122 -10.25 -2.31 20.24
N LYS A 123 -9.05 -2.45 19.63
CA LYS A 123 -8.80 -1.93 18.28
C LYS A 123 -9.75 -2.51 17.24
N MET A 124 -9.97 -3.83 17.28
CA MET A 124 -10.93 -4.50 16.41
C MET A 124 -12.35 -3.94 16.56
N LEU A 125 -12.81 -3.71 17.80
CA LEU A 125 -14.12 -3.11 18.06
C LEU A 125 -14.20 -1.67 17.55
N ASP A 126 -13.13 -0.90 17.71
CA ASP A 126 -13.09 0.49 17.28
C ASP A 126 -13.05 0.63 15.75
N TYR A 127 -12.24 -0.16 15.05
CA TYR A 127 -12.26 -0.20 13.58
C TYR A 127 -13.61 -0.66 13.02
N ALA A 128 -14.29 -1.61 13.68
CA ALA A 128 -15.64 -2.02 13.31
C ALA A 128 -16.67 -0.90 13.50
N ARG A 129 -16.54 -0.09 14.57
CA ARG A 129 -17.37 1.11 14.80
C ARG A 129 -17.10 2.18 13.74
N MET A 130 -15.86 2.33 13.31
CA MET A 130 -15.45 3.24 12.23
C MET A 130 -15.87 2.78 10.84
N ARG A 131 -16.45 1.58 10.70
CA ARG A 131 -16.94 1.03 9.42
C ARG A 131 -15.83 0.72 8.41
N ILE A 132 -14.62 0.44 8.87
CA ILE A 132 -13.49 0.07 8.01
C ILE A 132 -13.73 -1.34 7.46
N MET A 133 -13.66 -1.51 6.15
CA MET A 133 -14.10 -2.74 5.48
C MET A 133 -13.21 -3.94 5.84
N TYR A 134 -11.89 -3.77 5.74
CA TYR A 134 -10.91 -4.81 5.98
C TYR A 134 -9.99 -4.44 7.13
N TYR A 135 -9.84 -5.40 8.05
CA TYR A 135 -8.90 -5.29 9.16
C TYR A 135 -7.91 -6.45 9.09
N VAL A 136 -6.63 -6.11 9.08
CA VAL A 136 -5.53 -7.06 8.91
C VAL A 136 -4.61 -6.99 10.11
N ILE A 137 -4.27 -8.16 10.64
CA ILE A 137 -3.25 -8.31 11.68
C ILE A 137 -2.12 -9.13 11.10
N PHE A 138 -0.91 -8.56 11.13
CA PHE A 138 0.33 -9.24 10.79
C PHE A 138 1.18 -9.41 12.04
N ASP A 139 1.35 -10.66 12.48
CA ASP A 139 2.10 -11.03 13.68
C ASP A 139 3.30 -11.90 13.30
N PRO A 140 4.39 -11.30 12.78
CA PRO A 140 5.54 -12.06 12.27
C PRO A 140 6.21 -12.92 13.34
N THR A 141 6.06 -12.57 14.62
CA THR A 141 6.68 -13.29 15.75
C THR A 141 5.67 -14.07 16.59
N GLN A 142 4.41 -14.18 16.14
CA GLN A 142 3.32 -14.90 16.80
C GLN A 142 3.15 -14.53 18.29
N GLN A 143 3.29 -13.24 18.63
CA GLN A 143 3.06 -12.74 19.99
C GLN A 143 1.65 -13.05 20.49
N LEU A 144 0.65 -13.00 19.61
CA LEU A 144 -0.75 -13.25 19.93
C LEU A 144 -1.10 -14.73 20.02
N GLY A 145 -0.19 -15.62 19.58
CA GLY A 145 -0.39 -17.08 19.61
C GLY A 145 -1.35 -17.62 18.55
N GLY A 146 -1.67 -16.81 17.52
CA GLY A 146 -2.52 -17.16 16.38
C GLY A 146 -1.73 -17.36 15.08
N GLU A 147 -2.42 -17.26 13.95
CA GLU A 147 -1.79 -17.27 12.63
C GLU A 147 -0.96 -16.00 12.39
N VAL A 148 0.10 -16.10 11.59
CA VAL A 148 1.00 -14.98 11.26
C VAL A 148 0.26 -13.86 10.52
N LEU A 149 -0.74 -14.21 9.70
CA LEU A 149 -1.56 -13.25 8.98
C LEU A 149 -3.03 -13.58 9.22
N GLN A 150 -3.75 -12.61 9.77
CA GLN A 150 -5.19 -12.72 10.02
C GLN A 150 -5.89 -11.59 9.26
N ILE A 151 -6.86 -11.95 8.43
CA ILE A 151 -7.61 -11.00 7.62
C ILE A 151 -9.07 -11.09 8.01
N TYR A 152 -9.67 -9.95 8.28
CA TYR A 152 -11.06 -9.83 8.67
C TYR A 152 -11.81 -8.90 7.72
N GLU A 153 -13.05 -9.27 7.42
CA GLU A 153 -14.00 -8.46 6.66
C GLU A 153 -15.14 -8.02 7.59
N LEU A 154 -15.51 -6.73 7.51
CA LEU A 154 -16.62 -6.19 8.27
C LEU A 154 -17.95 -6.67 7.68
N ARG A 155 -18.68 -7.52 8.41
CA ARG A 155 -20.02 -7.99 8.05
C ARG A 155 -21.04 -7.52 9.07
N GLY A 156 -21.98 -6.69 8.65
CA GLY A 156 -22.90 -6.04 9.57
C GLY A 156 -22.13 -5.10 10.51
N ARG A 157 -21.96 -5.45 11.78
CA ARG A 157 -21.24 -4.65 12.79
C ARG A 157 -20.01 -5.35 13.38
N GLN A 158 -19.62 -6.48 12.83
CA GLN A 158 -18.57 -7.33 13.40
C GLN A 158 -17.60 -7.77 12.31
N TYR A 159 -16.35 -7.91 12.69
CA TYR A 159 -15.33 -8.50 11.85
C TYR A 159 -15.48 -10.02 11.83
N VAL A 160 -15.48 -10.59 10.63
CA VAL A 160 -15.51 -12.03 10.39
C VAL A 160 -14.20 -12.41 9.71
N PRO A 161 -13.46 -13.43 10.21
CA PRO A 161 -12.24 -13.87 9.57
C PRO A 161 -12.53 -14.40 8.17
N ILE A 162 -11.67 -14.08 7.21
CA ILE A 162 -11.74 -14.60 5.85
C ILE A 162 -10.47 -15.39 5.54
N ASN A 163 -10.63 -16.52 4.83
CA ASN A 163 -9.51 -17.37 4.40
C ASN A 163 -8.90 -16.93 3.07
N SER A 164 -9.44 -15.84 2.48
CA SER A 164 -8.95 -15.27 1.23
C SER A 164 -7.89 -14.23 1.53
N GLN A 165 -6.77 -14.33 0.81
CA GLN A 165 -5.76 -13.27 0.77
C GLN A 165 -6.16 -12.12 -0.16
N TRP A 166 -7.17 -12.31 -0.99
CA TRP A 166 -7.70 -11.31 -1.93
C TRP A 166 -8.80 -10.47 -1.29
N LEU A 167 -8.61 -9.15 -1.29
CA LEU A 167 -9.54 -8.12 -0.81
C LEU A 167 -10.29 -7.54 -2.02
N ALA A 168 -11.43 -8.15 -2.35
CA ALA A 168 -12.12 -7.92 -3.61
C ALA A 168 -12.50 -6.44 -3.85
N GLU A 169 -12.97 -5.75 -2.82
CA GLU A 169 -13.45 -4.37 -2.93
C GLU A 169 -12.33 -3.34 -3.19
N VAL A 170 -11.06 -3.74 -3.02
CA VAL A 170 -9.90 -2.90 -3.32
C VAL A 170 -9.02 -3.43 -4.45
N GLU A 171 -9.40 -4.54 -5.09
CA GLU A 171 -8.63 -5.22 -6.14
C GLU A 171 -7.14 -5.44 -5.77
N LEU A 172 -6.89 -5.79 -4.51
CA LEU A 172 -5.56 -6.10 -3.97
C LEU A 172 -5.60 -7.34 -3.10
N GLY A 173 -4.48 -8.06 -3.07
CA GLY A 173 -4.25 -9.16 -2.14
C GLY A 173 -3.11 -8.86 -1.18
N LEU A 174 -3.00 -9.68 -0.15
CA LEU A 174 -1.90 -9.66 0.82
C LEU A 174 -1.28 -11.05 0.93
N CYS A 175 0.04 -11.14 0.78
CA CYS A 175 0.76 -12.40 0.91
C CYS A 175 1.98 -12.26 1.82
N LEU A 176 2.36 -13.38 2.43
CA LEU A 176 3.64 -13.50 3.12
C LEU A 176 4.72 -13.85 2.10
N TRP A 177 5.81 -13.09 2.11
CA TRP A 177 6.93 -13.26 1.19
C TRP A 177 8.24 -13.33 1.97
N GLU A 178 8.99 -14.40 1.78
CA GLU A 178 10.32 -14.55 2.36
C GLU A 178 11.36 -13.98 1.39
N GLY A 179 12.13 -12.99 1.85
CA GLY A 179 13.18 -12.42 1.04
C GLY A 179 13.83 -11.20 1.67
N VAL A 180 14.55 -10.44 0.85
CA VAL A 180 15.37 -9.32 1.31
C VAL A 180 14.70 -8.00 0.96
N TYR A 181 14.41 -7.18 1.97
CA TYR A 181 14.02 -5.78 1.80
C TYR A 181 14.98 -4.89 2.59
N GLU A 182 15.52 -3.85 1.95
CA GLU A 182 16.53 -2.95 2.52
C GLU A 182 17.69 -3.64 3.25
N GLY A 183 18.19 -4.73 2.65
CA GLY A 183 19.31 -5.51 3.19
C GLY A 183 18.97 -6.39 4.39
N LYS A 184 17.69 -6.56 4.74
CA LYS A 184 17.22 -7.46 5.79
C LYS A 184 16.41 -8.61 5.20
N ARG A 185 16.88 -9.83 5.46
CA ARG A 185 16.16 -11.06 5.12
C ARG A 185 15.15 -11.35 6.22
N ASP A 186 13.88 -11.46 5.86
CA ASP A 186 12.79 -11.78 6.78
C ASP A 186 11.57 -12.30 6.02
N VAL A 187 10.51 -12.64 6.75
CA VAL A 187 9.16 -12.81 6.20
C VAL A 187 8.44 -11.46 6.25
N TRP A 188 8.13 -10.94 5.08
CA TRP A 188 7.47 -9.64 4.90
C TRP A 188 6.02 -9.83 4.47
N LEU A 189 5.13 -8.97 4.96
CA LEU A 189 3.81 -8.80 4.37
C LEU A 189 3.93 -7.94 3.10
N ARG A 190 3.40 -8.41 1.98
CA ARG A 190 3.44 -7.71 0.68
C ARG A 190 2.06 -7.62 0.08
N TRP A 191 1.81 -6.55 -0.68
CA TRP A 191 0.69 -6.50 -1.61
C TRP A 191 0.93 -7.48 -2.77
N CYS A 192 -0.13 -8.17 -3.20
CA CYS A 192 -0.12 -9.03 -4.37
C CYS A 192 -1.32 -8.76 -5.27
N ASN A 193 -1.21 -9.17 -6.52
CA ASN A 193 -2.29 -9.06 -7.51
C ASN A 193 -3.27 -10.25 -7.41
N ALA A 194 -4.27 -10.30 -8.30
CA ALA A 194 -5.31 -11.33 -8.28
C ALA A 194 -4.77 -12.77 -8.47
N GLU A 195 -3.62 -12.91 -9.14
CA GLU A 195 -2.93 -14.19 -9.31
C GLU A 195 -2.03 -14.56 -8.11
N GLY A 196 -1.95 -13.70 -7.09
CA GLY A 196 -1.08 -13.88 -5.93
C GLY A 196 0.38 -13.49 -6.17
N ASN A 197 0.69 -12.85 -7.31
CA ASN A 197 2.04 -12.35 -7.58
C ASN A 197 2.29 -11.07 -6.80
N VAL A 198 3.44 -11.00 -6.13
CA VAL A 198 3.88 -9.83 -5.37
C VAL A 198 3.95 -8.60 -6.28
N ILE A 199 3.38 -7.49 -5.84
CA ILE A 199 3.53 -6.19 -6.49
C ILE A 199 4.93 -5.67 -6.18
N ALA A 200 5.68 -5.34 -7.24
CA ALA A 200 7.07 -4.93 -7.12
C ALA A 200 7.21 -3.62 -6.32
N THR A 201 8.28 -3.50 -5.53
CA THR A 201 8.71 -2.19 -5.01
C THR A 201 9.23 -1.32 -6.15
N GLY A 202 9.42 -0.02 -5.88
CA GLY A 202 10.07 0.87 -6.86
C GLY A 202 11.48 0.41 -7.23
N ALA A 203 12.24 -0.09 -6.25
CA ALA A 203 13.59 -0.62 -6.48
C ALA A 203 13.59 -1.90 -7.32
N GLU A 204 12.69 -2.84 -7.04
CA GLU A 204 12.56 -4.07 -7.82
C GLU A 204 12.12 -3.78 -9.26
N ARG A 205 11.16 -2.87 -9.44
CA ARG A 205 10.71 -2.42 -10.77
C ARG A 205 11.86 -1.78 -11.56
N ALA A 206 12.62 -0.88 -10.94
CA ALA A 206 13.76 -0.23 -11.57
C ALA A 206 14.83 -1.24 -12.01
N GLU A 207 15.10 -2.27 -11.19
CA GLU A 207 16.06 -3.31 -11.54
C GLU A 207 15.56 -4.22 -12.67
N GLN A 208 14.26 -4.54 -12.70
CA GLN A 208 13.64 -5.26 -13.81
C GLN A 208 13.73 -4.48 -15.13
N GLU A 209 13.42 -3.18 -15.10
CA GLU A 209 13.51 -2.29 -16.26
C GLU A 209 14.96 -2.17 -16.75
N ARG A 210 15.93 -2.05 -15.82
CA ARG A 210 17.36 -2.03 -16.13
C ARG A 210 17.82 -3.33 -16.81
N THR A 211 17.46 -4.48 -16.24
CA THR A 211 17.81 -5.79 -16.79
C THR A 211 17.23 -5.95 -18.20
N ARG A 212 15.98 -5.54 -18.41
CA ARG A 212 15.33 -5.59 -19.73
C ARG A 212 16.03 -4.70 -20.74
N ALA A 213 16.39 -3.47 -20.37
CA ALA A 213 17.10 -2.55 -21.24
C ALA A 213 18.50 -3.08 -21.63
N GLU A 214 19.20 -3.72 -20.69
CA GLU A 214 20.50 -4.34 -20.96
C GLU A 214 20.38 -5.53 -21.92
N GLN A 215 19.41 -6.41 -21.70
CA GLN A 215 19.12 -7.53 -22.61
C GLN A 215 18.74 -7.06 -24.02
N GLU A 216 17.94 -6.01 -24.14
CA GLU A 216 17.55 -5.45 -25.44
C GLU A 216 18.75 -4.84 -26.16
N ARG A 217 19.64 -4.14 -25.43
CA ARG A 217 20.90 -3.61 -25.99
C ARG A 217 21.79 -4.73 -26.52
N GLU A 218 22.02 -5.78 -25.74
CA GLU A 218 22.84 -6.93 -26.14
C GLU A 218 22.24 -7.68 -27.35
N ALA A 219 20.92 -7.84 -27.38
CA ALA A 219 20.22 -8.45 -28.50
C ALA A 219 20.38 -7.61 -29.78
N LYS A 220 20.26 -6.28 -29.68
CA LYS A 220 20.45 -5.36 -30.81
C LYS A 220 21.89 -5.37 -31.33
N GLU A 221 22.88 -5.34 -30.44
CA GLU A 221 24.29 -5.42 -30.82
C GLU A 221 24.62 -6.73 -31.53
N THR A 222 24.10 -7.85 -31.01
CA THR A 222 24.27 -9.17 -31.63
C THR A 222 23.59 -9.23 -33.01
N ALA A 223 22.39 -8.65 -33.14
CA ALA A 223 21.68 -8.59 -34.42
C ALA A 223 22.44 -7.74 -35.46
N LEU A 224 22.99 -6.59 -35.06
CA LEU A 224 23.81 -5.74 -35.92
C LEU A 224 25.08 -6.48 -36.38
N GLN A 225 25.81 -7.12 -35.47
CA GLN A 225 27.01 -7.89 -35.83
C GLN A 225 26.69 -9.04 -36.80
N ARG A 226 25.55 -9.71 -36.63
CA ARG A 226 25.09 -10.76 -37.56
C ARG A 226 24.71 -10.18 -38.91
N ALA A 227 23.99 -9.06 -38.94
CA ALA A 227 23.61 -8.38 -40.18
C ALA A 227 24.84 -7.91 -40.96
N GLU A 228 25.83 -7.32 -40.29
CA GLU A 228 27.11 -6.94 -40.89
C GLU A 228 27.88 -8.14 -41.44
N ARG A 229 27.94 -9.25 -40.69
CA ARG A 229 28.60 -10.48 -41.14
C ARG A 229 27.90 -11.09 -42.36
N LEU A 230 26.58 -11.14 -42.37
CA LEU A 230 25.80 -11.64 -43.51
C LEU A 230 25.97 -10.73 -44.73
N THR A 231 25.96 -9.41 -44.53
CA THR A 231 26.21 -8.41 -45.58
C THR A 231 27.61 -8.62 -46.18
N ALA A 232 28.63 -8.82 -45.36
CA ALA A 232 29.99 -9.10 -45.81
C ALA A 232 30.09 -10.43 -46.59
N GLN A 233 29.38 -11.47 -46.15
CA GLN A 233 29.31 -12.76 -46.85
C GLN A 233 28.60 -12.65 -48.20
N LEU A 234 27.49 -11.91 -48.28
CA LEU A 234 26.75 -11.67 -49.53
C LEU A 234 27.61 -10.91 -50.55
N ARG A 235 28.31 -9.85 -50.10
CA ARG A 235 29.26 -9.11 -50.95
C ARG A 235 30.40 -10.00 -51.46
N ALA A 236 30.94 -10.89 -50.62
CA ALA A 236 31.97 -11.84 -51.02
C ALA A 236 31.48 -12.86 -52.07
N LEU A 237 30.17 -13.14 -52.10
CA LEU A 237 29.52 -14.00 -53.11
C LEU A 237 29.11 -13.24 -54.38
N GLY A 238 29.42 -11.94 -54.48
CA GLY A 238 29.10 -11.11 -55.63
C GLY A 238 27.64 -10.63 -55.69
N VAL A 239 26.89 -10.76 -54.59
CA VAL A 239 25.53 -10.23 -54.45
C VAL A 239 25.62 -8.87 -53.76
N GLU A 240 25.13 -7.80 -54.40
CA GLU A 240 24.95 -6.53 -53.70
C GLU A 240 23.65 -6.56 -52.89
N PRO A 241 23.71 -6.52 -51.54
CA PRO A 241 22.51 -6.41 -50.73
C PRO A 241 21.88 -5.01 -50.92
N GLU A 242 20.58 -4.96 -51.20
CA GLU A 242 19.81 -3.70 -51.27
C GLU A 242 19.80 -2.99 -49.91
N ALA A 243 19.78 -1.65 -49.96
CA ALA A 243 19.88 -0.74 -48.81
C ALA A 243 18.62 -0.72 -47.93
#